data_AF-A0A9C9G0H0-F1
#
_entry.id   AF-A0A9C9G0H0-F1
#
_cell.length_a   1.000
_cell.length_b   1.000
_cell.length_c   1.000
_cell.angle_alpha   90.00
_cell.angle_beta   90.00
_cell.angle_gamma   90.00
#
_symmetry.space_group_name_H-M   'P 1'
#
loop_
_entity.id
_entity.type
_entity.pdbx_description
1 polymer ?
#
loop_
_entity_poly.entity_id
_entity_poly.type
_entity_poly.pdbx_seq_one_letter_code
_entity_poly.pdbx_strand_id
1 'polypeptide(L)'
;VRLTEKMIIERYSHVMHIVSNVSGQLEPGRSAIDVLRASFPAGTVSGAPKVRAMEIIDELEPVKRGIYSGAVGYIGWNGNMDTAIAIRTAVIRDHVLHIQAGAGIVADSVPANEWQETLSKGKAVFRAVEMANAGLASGDLDA
;
A
#
# COMPACT_ATOMS: atom_id res chain seq x y z
N VAL A 1 -13.92 -15.81 -13.07
CA VAL A 1 -13.65 -14.80 -12.02
C VAL A 1 -14.94 -14.57 -11.25
N ARG A 2 -14.90 -14.52 -9.91
CA ARG A 2 -16.07 -14.35 -9.04
C ARG A 2 -15.74 -13.43 -7.86
N LEU A 3 -16.75 -12.70 -7.39
CA LEU A 3 -16.69 -11.95 -6.14
C LEU A 3 -17.09 -12.89 -5.00
N THR A 4 -16.14 -13.24 -4.13
CA THR A 4 -16.37 -14.18 -3.02
C THR A 4 -16.92 -13.47 -1.79
N GLU A 5 -16.49 -12.22 -1.56
CA GLU A 5 -16.99 -11.36 -0.49
C GLU A 5 -17.25 -9.97 -1.05
N LYS A 6 -18.34 -9.33 -0.63
CA LYS A 6 -18.78 -8.05 -1.18
C LYS A 6 -19.03 -7.03 -0.07
N MET A 7 -18.27 -5.94 -0.11
CA MET A 7 -18.42 -4.75 0.75
C MET A 7 -18.55 -5.09 2.24
N ILE A 8 -17.76 -6.06 2.70
CA ILE A 8 -17.71 -6.45 4.11
C ILE A 8 -16.90 -5.42 4.90
N ILE A 9 -17.19 -5.30 6.19
CA ILE A 9 -16.43 -4.43 7.08
C ILE A 9 -15.32 -5.23 7.74
N GLU A 10 -14.07 -4.87 7.44
CA GLU A 10 -12.90 -5.37 8.17
C GLU A 10 -12.45 -4.34 9.20
N ARG A 11 -12.18 -4.79 10.42
CA ARG A 11 -11.75 -3.95 11.54
C ARG A 11 -10.28 -4.19 11.84
N TYR A 12 -9.51 -3.12 11.82
CA TYR A 12 -8.12 -3.06 12.22
C TYR A 12 -7.99 -2.24 13.52
N SER A 13 -6.79 -2.18 14.10
CA SER A 13 -6.57 -1.57 15.42
C SER A 13 -7.07 -0.13 15.56
N HIS A 14 -7.04 0.66 14.48
CA HIS A 14 -7.40 2.09 14.51
C HIS A 14 -8.33 2.53 13.38
N VAL A 15 -8.65 1.65 12.44
CA VAL A 15 -9.44 1.96 11.24
C VAL A 15 -10.29 0.77 10.83
N MET A 16 -11.35 1.03 10.05
CA MET A 16 -12.14 0.00 9.38
C MET A 16 -12.11 0.23 7.87
N HIS A 17 -12.08 -0.84 7.09
CA HIS A 17 -12.13 -0.79 5.64
C HIS A 17 -13.36 -1.54 5.11
N ILE A 18 -13.93 -1.02 4.02
CA ILE A 18 -14.89 -1.76 3.21
C ILE A 18 -14.09 -2.61 2.23
N VAL A 19 -14.17 -3.93 2.37
CA VAL A 19 -13.36 -4.88 1.61
C VAL A 19 -14.26 -5.76 0.76
N SER A 20 -13.76 -6.10 -0.43
CA SER A 20 -14.38 -7.08 -1.32
C SER A 20 -13.28 -8.00 -1.85
N ASN A 21 -13.56 -9.30 -1.90
CA ASN A 21 -12.61 -10.31 -2.32
C ASN A 21 -12.97 -10.84 -3.71
N VAL A 22 -11.99 -10.82 -4.63
CA VAL A 22 -12.15 -11.28 -6.01
C VAL A 22 -11.23 -12.49 -6.22
N SER A 23 -11.82 -13.61 -6.60
CA SER A 23 -11.09 -14.87 -6.85
C SER A 23 -11.32 -15.36 -8.28
N GLY A 24 -10.30 -15.98 -8.86
CA GLY A 24 -10.37 -16.57 -10.20
C GLY A 24 -9.48 -17.81 -10.29
N GLN A 25 -9.78 -18.66 -11.26
CA GLN A 25 -8.88 -19.75 -11.64
C GLN A 25 -7.99 -19.28 -12.77
N LEU A 26 -6.70 -19.54 -12.62
CA LEU A 26 -5.70 -19.19 -13.62
C LEU A 26 -5.89 -20.03 -14.88
N GLU A 27 -5.73 -19.43 -16.06
CA GLU A 27 -5.80 -20.15 -17.33
C GLU A 27 -4.63 -21.13 -17.46
N PRO A 28 -4.82 -22.26 -18.19
CA PRO A 28 -3.73 -23.18 -18.48
C PRO A 28 -2.52 -22.47 -19.11
N GLY A 29 -1.31 -22.79 -18.64
CA GLY A 29 -0.07 -22.20 -19.15
C GLY A 29 0.23 -20.78 -18.64
N ARG A 30 -0.62 -20.20 -17.78
CA ARG A 30 -0.32 -18.96 -17.06
C ARG A 30 0.26 -19.24 -15.68
N SER A 31 0.97 -18.26 -15.15
CA SER A 31 1.65 -18.31 -13.87
C SER A 31 1.26 -17.15 -12.97
N ALA A 32 1.63 -17.21 -11.68
CA ALA A 32 1.36 -16.13 -10.72
C ALA A 32 1.94 -14.77 -11.17
N ILE A 33 3.09 -14.76 -11.87
CA ILE A 33 3.70 -13.53 -12.37
C ILE A 33 2.88 -12.88 -13.49
N ASP A 34 2.14 -13.66 -14.30
CA ASP A 34 1.21 -13.12 -15.30
C ASP A 34 0.06 -12.37 -14.63
N VAL A 35 -0.42 -12.91 -13.49
CA VAL A 35 -1.46 -12.25 -12.68
C VAL A 35 -0.94 -10.95 -12.08
N LEU A 36 0.29 -10.95 -11.53
CA LEU A 36 0.91 -9.72 -11.03
C LEU A 36 1.01 -8.69 -12.16
N ARG A 37 1.55 -9.05 -13.32
CA ARG A 37 1.68 -8.14 -14.47
C ARG A 37 0.34 -7.55 -14.92
N ALA A 38 -0.73 -8.36 -14.95
CA ALA A 38 -2.04 -7.90 -15.38
C ALA A 38 -2.74 -6.98 -14.36
N SER A 39 -2.50 -7.23 -13.07
CA SER A 39 -3.17 -6.50 -11.98
C SER A 39 -2.38 -5.31 -11.47
N PHE A 40 -1.07 -5.24 -11.70
CA PHE A 40 -0.18 -4.21 -11.22
C PHE A 40 -0.26 -2.89 -12.04
N PRO A 41 -0.05 -1.72 -11.41
CA PRO A 41 -0.12 -1.48 -9.96
C PRO A 41 -1.57 -1.58 -9.47
N ALA A 42 -1.73 -1.69 -8.15
CA ALA A 42 -3.05 -1.82 -7.54
C ALA A 42 -3.92 -0.59 -7.81
N GLY A 43 -5.21 -0.83 -8.07
CA GLY A 43 -6.19 0.21 -8.38
C GLY A 43 -6.38 1.23 -7.25
N THR A 44 -6.26 0.79 -5.99
CA THR A 44 -6.42 1.62 -4.79
C THR A 44 -5.35 2.70 -4.63
N VAL A 45 -4.22 2.57 -5.31
CA VAL A 45 -3.07 3.50 -5.22
C VAL A 45 -2.73 4.15 -6.56
N SER A 46 -3.50 3.84 -7.61
CA SER A 46 -3.41 4.46 -8.93
C SER A 46 -4.67 5.26 -9.20
N GLY A 47 -5.77 4.58 -9.48
CA GLY A 47 -7.09 5.17 -9.70
C GLY A 47 -7.87 4.43 -10.78
N ALA A 48 -8.96 5.04 -11.24
CA ALA A 48 -9.83 4.49 -12.29
C ALA A 48 -10.29 5.60 -13.25
N PRO A 49 -10.17 5.42 -14.58
CA PRO A 49 -9.48 4.32 -15.29
C PRO A 49 -7.97 4.29 -15.02
N LYS A 50 -7.39 3.10 -14.80
CA LYS A 50 -6.01 2.93 -14.28
C LYS A 50 -4.95 3.69 -15.08
N VAL A 51 -4.94 3.54 -16.41
CA VAL A 51 -3.93 4.17 -17.28
C VAL A 51 -4.01 5.69 -17.18
N ARG A 52 -5.22 6.26 -17.32
CA ARG A 52 -5.39 7.72 -17.24
C ARG A 52 -5.04 8.27 -15.86
N ALA A 53 -5.39 7.56 -14.79
CA ALA A 53 -5.01 7.97 -13.44
C ALA A 53 -3.49 7.98 -13.25
N MET A 54 -2.77 7.00 -13.80
CA MET A 54 -1.30 6.96 -13.76
C MET A 54 -0.66 8.10 -14.56
N GLU A 55 -1.22 8.49 -15.71
CA GLU A 55 -0.75 9.65 -16.48
C GLU A 55 -0.89 10.94 -15.65
N ILE A 56 -2.05 11.17 -15.03
CA ILE A 56 -2.27 12.35 -14.17
C ILE A 56 -1.31 12.35 -12.98
N ILE A 57 -1.06 11.19 -12.37
CA ILE A 57 -0.08 11.05 -11.29
C ILE A 57 1.31 11.44 -11.78
N ASP A 58 1.73 10.99 -12.96
CA ASP A 58 3.04 11.31 -13.54
C ASP A 58 3.15 12.80 -13.93
N GLU A 59 2.06 13.42 -14.38
CA GLU A 59 1.97 14.85 -14.66
C GLU A 59 2.13 15.72 -13.38
N LEU A 60 1.65 15.23 -12.23
CA LEU A 60 1.57 16.01 -10.99
C LEU A 60 2.67 15.70 -9.97
N GLU A 61 3.18 14.47 -9.91
CA GLU A 61 4.20 14.09 -8.93
C GLU A 61 5.60 14.52 -9.40
N PRO A 62 6.35 15.27 -8.57
CA PRO A 62 7.65 15.80 -8.99
C PRO A 62 8.76 14.74 -9.04
N VAL A 63 8.49 13.54 -8.54
CA VAL A 63 9.46 12.45 -8.40
C VAL A 63 8.81 11.11 -8.73
N LYS A 64 9.63 10.16 -9.18
CA LYS A 64 9.17 8.77 -9.36
C LYS A 64 8.87 8.13 -8.01
N ARG A 65 7.77 7.38 -7.94
CA ARG A 65 7.32 6.68 -6.72
C ARG A 65 8.28 5.60 -6.18
N GLY A 66 9.13 5.04 -7.03
CA GLY A 66 10.06 3.98 -6.62
C GLY A 66 9.33 2.77 -6.05
N ILE A 67 9.58 2.45 -4.77
CA ILE A 67 8.93 1.33 -4.07
C ILE A 67 7.47 1.67 -3.70
N TYR A 68 7.13 2.95 -3.50
CA TYR A 68 5.78 3.35 -3.09
C TYR A 68 4.74 2.91 -4.13
N SER A 69 3.63 2.33 -3.67
CA SER A 69 2.57 1.74 -4.51
C SER A 69 3.02 0.52 -5.33
N GLY A 70 4.24 0.02 -5.07
CA GLY A 70 4.77 -1.23 -5.61
C GLY A 70 4.21 -2.48 -4.93
N ALA A 71 4.85 -3.62 -5.20
CA ALA A 71 4.49 -4.91 -4.61
C ALA A 71 5.70 -5.48 -3.86
N VAL A 72 5.50 -5.89 -2.61
CA VAL A 72 6.51 -6.52 -1.76
C VAL A 72 5.96 -7.85 -1.27
N GLY A 73 6.73 -8.92 -1.43
CA GLY A 73 6.26 -10.27 -1.10
C GLY A 73 7.23 -11.34 -1.57
N TYR A 74 6.70 -12.54 -1.84
CA TYR A 74 7.50 -13.69 -2.27
C TYR A 74 6.89 -14.40 -3.47
N ILE A 75 7.75 -15.12 -4.21
CA ILE A 75 7.37 -16.12 -5.21
C ILE A 75 8.07 -17.42 -4.79
N GLY A 76 7.29 -18.46 -4.51
CA GLY A 76 7.77 -19.77 -4.11
C GLY A 76 8.10 -20.66 -5.31
N TRP A 77 8.99 -21.62 -5.09
CA TRP A 77 9.35 -22.65 -6.08
C TRP A 77 8.17 -23.53 -6.51
N ASN A 78 7.14 -23.62 -5.68
CA ASN A 78 5.89 -24.32 -5.96
C ASN A 78 4.90 -23.50 -6.83
N GLY A 79 5.29 -22.29 -7.25
CA GLY A 79 4.45 -21.40 -8.05
C GLY A 79 3.52 -20.49 -7.25
N ASN A 80 3.48 -20.62 -5.92
CA ASN A 80 2.69 -19.74 -5.07
C ASN A 80 3.33 -18.35 -4.99
N MET A 81 2.51 -17.31 -4.90
CA MET A 81 2.95 -15.93 -4.74
C MET A 81 2.00 -15.22 -3.79
N ASP A 82 2.58 -14.43 -2.89
CA ASP A 82 1.82 -13.51 -2.05
C ASP A 82 2.57 -12.18 -2.01
N THR A 83 1.83 -11.08 -2.18
CA THR A 83 2.38 -9.72 -2.24
C THR A 83 1.45 -8.75 -1.54
N ALA A 84 2.03 -7.89 -0.71
CA ALA A 84 1.37 -6.70 -0.21
C ALA A 84 1.70 -5.48 -1.09
N ILE A 85 0.77 -4.53 -1.15
CA ILE A 85 1.05 -3.23 -1.75
C ILE A 85 2.02 -2.48 -0.82
N ALA A 86 3.08 -1.92 -1.37
CA ALA A 86 4.09 -1.16 -0.65
C ALA A 86 3.58 0.24 -0.24
N ILE A 87 2.69 0.25 0.74
CA ILE A 87 2.19 1.43 1.47
C ILE A 87 2.61 1.33 2.93
N ARG A 88 2.61 2.47 3.65
CA ARG A 88 3.14 2.55 5.03
C ARG A 88 4.56 1.96 5.15
N THR A 89 5.35 2.13 4.09
CA THR A 89 6.70 1.60 3.95
C THR A 89 7.69 2.75 4.06
N ALA A 90 8.83 2.50 4.69
CA ALA A 90 9.96 3.42 4.78
C ALA A 90 11.14 2.87 3.98
N VAL A 91 11.80 3.72 3.21
CA VAL A 91 13.05 3.39 2.51
C VAL A 91 14.16 4.21 3.14
N ILE A 92 15.19 3.53 3.66
CA ILE A 92 16.36 4.18 4.26
C ILE A 92 17.51 4.09 3.27
N ARG A 93 18.08 5.24 2.90
CA ARG A 93 19.26 5.35 2.03
C ARG A 93 20.10 6.51 2.53
N ASP A 94 21.41 6.32 2.64
CA ASP A 94 22.36 7.36 3.02
C ASP A 94 21.96 8.12 4.30
N HIS A 95 21.50 7.38 5.30
CA HIS A 95 20.96 7.89 6.58
C HIS A 95 19.72 8.80 6.46
N VAL A 96 19.08 8.84 5.30
CA VAL A 96 17.82 9.54 5.06
C VAL A 96 16.67 8.54 4.99
N LEU A 97 15.62 8.82 5.76
CA LEU A 97 14.37 8.08 5.75
C LEU A 97 13.39 8.70 4.76
N HIS A 98 12.99 7.94 3.74
CA HIS A 98 11.98 8.34 2.77
C HIS A 98 10.66 7.63 3.08
N ILE A 99 9.60 8.41 3.30
CA ILE A 99 8.24 7.94 3.49
C ILE A 99 7.35 8.65 2.47
N GLN A 100 6.50 7.90 1.80
CA GLN A 100 5.50 8.43 0.89
C GLN A 100 4.11 7.97 1.33
N ALA A 101 3.15 8.88 1.27
CA ALA A 101 1.76 8.64 1.61
C ALA A 101 0.87 9.42 0.63
N GLY A 102 -0.34 8.91 0.42
CA GLY A 102 -1.31 9.48 -0.51
C GLY A 102 -2.74 9.20 -0.06
N ALA A 103 -3.67 9.88 -0.72
CA ALA A 103 -5.11 9.77 -0.50
C ALA A 103 -5.80 9.56 -1.86
N GLY A 104 -6.98 8.92 -1.82
CA GLY A 104 -7.78 8.70 -3.02
C GLY A 104 -8.65 9.93 -3.28
N ILE A 105 -8.48 10.58 -4.43
CA ILE A 105 -9.25 11.77 -4.77
C ILE A 105 -10.49 11.37 -5.56
N VAL A 106 -11.65 11.83 -5.08
CA VAL A 106 -12.96 11.68 -5.71
C VAL A 106 -13.61 13.04 -5.89
N ALA A 107 -14.74 13.10 -6.59
CA ALA A 107 -15.37 14.37 -6.95
C ALA A 107 -15.82 15.21 -5.74
N ASP A 108 -16.13 14.54 -4.63
CA ASP A 108 -16.56 15.10 -3.34
C ASP A 108 -15.42 15.27 -2.33
N SER A 109 -14.16 15.00 -2.73
CA SER A 109 -12.99 15.20 -1.87
C SER A 109 -12.83 16.66 -1.46
N VAL A 110 -12.48 16.87 -0.18
CA VAL A 110 -12.16 18.18 0.37
C VAL A 110 -10.64 18.29 0.52
N PRO A 111 -9.94 19.20 -0.21
CA PRO A 111 -8.48 19.22 -0.26
C PRO A 111 -7.79 19.23 1.12
N ALA A 112 -8.33 19.98 2.08
CA ALA A 112 -7.81 20.03 3.45
C ALA A 112 -7.90 18.69 4.18
N ASN A 113 -8.98 17.93 3.96
CA ASN A 113 -9.16 16.61 4.58
C ASN A 113 -8.20 15.59 3.97
N GLU A 114 -8.04 15.60 2.66
CA GLU A 114 -7.11 14.69 1.96
C GLU A 114 -5.67 14.92 2.39
N TRP A 115 -5.28 16.19 2.54
CA TRP A 115 -3.98 16.55 3.09
C TRP A 115 -3.79 16.04 4.53
N GLN A 116 -4.79 16.21 5.38
CA GLN A 116 -4.74 15.70 6.76
C GLN A 116 -4.66 14.17 6.80
N GLU A 117 -5.32 13.48 5.87
CA GLU A 117 -5.26 12.02 5.75
C GLU A 117 -3.85 11.54 5.38
N THR A 118 -3.18 12.17 4.42
CA THR A 118 -1.80 11.79 4.03
C THR A 118 -0.83 11.96 5.19
N LEU A 119 -0.93 13.07 5.93
CA LEU A 119 -0.14 13.31 7.14
C LEU A 119 -0.42 12.24 8.21
N SER A 120 -1.68 11.90 8.42
CA SER A 120 -2.09 10.90 9.42
C SER A 120 -1.56 9.50 9.06
N LYS A 121 -1.57 9.14 7.77
CA LYS A 121 -0.98 7.88 7.26
C LYS A 121 0.54 7.84 7.45
N GLY A 122 1.23 8.95 7.20
CA GLY A 122 2.68 9.07 7.37
C GLY A 122 3.10 9.03 8.85
N LYS A 123 2.31 9.63 9.75
CA LYS A 123 2.60 9.74 11.18
C LYS A 123 2.88 8.40 11.86
N ALA A 124 2.23 7.32 11.42
CA ALA A 124 2.48 5.99 11.96
C ALA A 124 3.95 5.54 11.77
N VAL A 125 4.52 5.80 10.59
CA VAL A 125 5.91 5.43 10.28
C VAL A 125 6.88 6.37 10.98
N PHE A 126 6.60 7.68 11.02
CA PHE A 126 7.40 8.64 11.78
C PHE A 126 7.48 8.27 13.27
N ARG A 127 6.34 7.97 13.90
CA ARG A 127 6.30 7.55 15.30
C ARG A 127 7.09 6.27 15.55
N ALA A 128 7.03 5.31 14.63
CA ALA A 128 7.81 4.07 14.75
C ALA A 128 9.33 4.35 14.71
N VAL A 129 9.76 5.31 13.87
CA VAL A 129 11.17 5.72 13.79
C VAL A 129 11.61 6.49 15.03
N GLU A 130 10.78 7.42 15.53
CA GLU A 130 11.03 8.12 16.79
C GLU A 130 11.21 7.14 17.96
N MET A 131 10.32 6.14 18.05
CA MET A 131 10.42 5.09 19.07
C MET A 131 11.69 4.25 18.91
N ALA A 132 12.08 3.91 17.68
CA ALA A 132 13.32 3.17 17.43
C ALA A 132 14.57 3.99 17.79
N ASN A 133 14.57 5.30 17.49
CA ASN A 133 15.68 6.21 17.79
C ASN A 133 15.79 6.58 19.27
N ALA A 134 14.67 6.61 20.01
CA ALA A 134 14.67 6.79 21.46
C ALA A 134 15.31 5.61 22.21
N GLY A 135 15.65 4.52 21.49
CA GLY A 135 16.11 3.26 22.03
C GLY A 135 14.95 2.41 22.52
N LEU A 136 15.16 1.09 22.57
CA LEU A 136 14.36 0.24 23.46
C LEU A 136 14.72 0.71 24.86
N ALA A 137 13.90 1.57 25.48
CA ALA A 137 13.98 1.72 26.92
C ALA A 137 13.98 0.30 27.48
N SER A 138 15.04 -0.07 28.17
CA SER A 138 15.20 -1.36 28.83
C SER A 138 13.99 -1.56 29.72
N GLY A 139 12.97 -2.23 29.20
CA GLY A 139 11.87 -2.73 29.99
C GLY A 139 12.47 -3.81 30.86
N ASP A 140 12.43 -3.56 32.16
CA ASP A 140 12.74 -4.48 33.23
C ASP A 140 12.38 -5.92 32.86
N LEU A 141 13.41 -6.75 32.69
CA LEU A 141 13.32 -8.22 32.72
C LEU A 141 13.73 -8.76 34.10
N ASP A 142 13.67 -7.92 35.13
CA ASP A 142 13.87 -8.33 36.53
C ASP A 142 12.74 -7.76 37.41
N ALA A 143 11.61 -8.47 37.46
CA ALA A 143 10.69 -8.57 38.61
C ALA A 143 9.65 -9.69 38.38
#